data_AF-A0A1Z5K1E6-F1
#
_entry.id   AF-A0A1Z5K1E6-F1
#
_cell.length_a   1.000
_cell.length_b   1.000
_cell.length_c   1.000
_cell.angle_alpha   90.00
_cell.angle_beta   90.00
_cell.angle_gamma   90.00
#
_symmetry.space_group_name_H-M   'P 1'
#
loop_
_entity.id
_entity.type
_entity.pdbx_description
1 polymer ?
#
loop_
_entity_poly.entity_id
_entity_poly.type
_entity_poly.pdbx_seq_one_letter_code
_entity_poly.pdbx_strand_id
1 'polypeptide(L)'
;MLSILRRFFIVIAILSFQAASSLVIMSSARHRQHIQKLQTIIGTDAGHRGMEALIVPDDLQHAAECFAHMKPSQHVVILSGFPCCVQHTPPTETDGPPGTAALAQTAQALGCRTTVVTDECNENVFRAALQHLPSVVLECFPASMTREDDQRLATLASKCDLLLACERAGPAVDGKCYTMRGIDMEGLVAPLHHLVHEVQARNVPFIAIGDGGNEMGMGKVLSQIHATPQILNSVACIVPADYLIAASVSNWGAYALAAATGLLAGIDCVPTPEQEVELLQRCIQQGCRDGVSGQVEMTVDGMPLETSLQCLRDLREVVLSGQTDN
;
A
#
# COMPACT_ATOMS: atom_id res chain seq x y z
N MET A 1 46.67 -40.42 8.33
CA MET A 1 45.38 -40.45 7.60
C MET A 1 44.31 -39.54 8.22
N LEU A 2 43.98 -39.64 9.52
CA LEU A 2 42.92 -38.83 10.15
C LEU A 2 43.05 -37.30 10.01
N SER A 3 44.28 -36.76 10.06
CA SER A 3 44.56 -35.32 9.95
C SER A 3 44.23 -34.73 8.56
N ILE A 4 44.44 -35.50 7.50
CA ILE A 4 44.20 -35.08 6.11
C ILE A 4 42.70 -35.07 5.82
N LEU A 5 41.96 -36.09 6.26
CA LEU A 5 40.49 -36.12 6.15
C LEU A 5 39.83 -34.95 6.90
N ARG A 6 40.31 -34.61 8.11
CA ARG A 6 39.78 -33.47 8.88
C ARG A 6 39.99 -32.13 8.17
N ARG A 7 41.17 -31.92 7.57
CA ARG A 7 41.44 -30.72 6.76
C ARG A 7 40.58 -30.67 5.49
N PHE A 8 40.33 -31.82 4.85
CA PHE A 8 39.48 -31.91 3.66
C PHE A 8 38.02 -31.55 3.95
N PHE A 9 37.46 -32.04 5.06
CA PHE A 9 36.10 -31.70 5.50
C PHE A 9 35.94 -30.21 5.85
N ILE A 10 36.94 -29.59 6.49
CA ILE A 10 36.93 -28.16 6.81
C ILE A 10 36.96 -27.32 5.53
N VAL A 11 37.79 -27.68 4.55
CA VAL A 11 37.86 -26.96 3.27
C VAL A 11 36.55 -27.07 2.48
N ILE A 12 35.94 -28.25 2.43
CA ILE A 12 34.61 -28.43 1.80
C ILE A 12 33.56 -27.58 2.51
N ALA A 13 33.50 -27.59 3.84
CA ALA A 13 32.54 -26.79 4.60
C ALA A 13 32.71 -25.27 4.37
N ILE A 14 33.96 -24.78 4.30
CA ILE A 14 34.24 -23.36 4.00
C ILE A 14 33.83 -23.01 2.58
N LEU A 15 34.13 -23.86 1.59
CA LEU A 15 33.74 -23.64 0.20
C LEU A 15 32.22 -23.68 0.03
N SER A 16 31.52 -24.59 0.70
CA SER A 16 30.06 -24.64 0.72
C SER A 16 29.44 -23.41 1.38
N PHE A 17 30.02 -22.92 2.47
CA PHE A 17 29.57 -21.69 3.14
C PHE A 17 29.80 -20.44 2.28
N GLN A 18 30.96 -20.33 1.63
CA GLN A 18 31.26 -19.26 0.68
C GLN A 18 30.34 -19.30 -0.54
N ALA A 19 30.05 -20.48 -1.09
CA ALA A 19 29.13 -20.63 -2.21
C ALA A 19 27.69 -20.24 -1.82
N ALA A 20 27.21 -20.67 -0.65
CA ALA A 20 25.90 -20.28 -0.13
C ALA A 20 25.81 -18.76 0.14
N SER A 21 26.86 -18.17 0.70
CA SER A 21 26.94 -16.73 0.94
C SER A 21 26.92 -15.94 -0.37
N SER A 22 27.68 -16.38 -1.38
CA SER A 22 27.68 -15.77 -2.72
C SER A 22 26.32 -15.88 -3.41
N LEU A 23 25.64 -17.02 -3.28
CA LEU A 23 24.31 -17.23 -3.85
C LEU A 23 23.26 -16.30 -3.20
N VAL A 24 23.30 -16.14 -1.88
CA VAL A 24 22.44 -15.20 -1.14
C VAL A 24 22.72 -13.74 -1.53
N ILE A 25 24.00 -13.36 -1.69
CA ILE A 25 24.39 -12.02 -2.15
C ILE A 25 23.87 -11.76 -3.57
N MET A 26 23.99 -12.74 -4.48
CA MET A 26 23.48 -12.60 -5.85
C MET A 26 21.96 -12.53 -5.91
N SER A 27 21.26 -13.36 -5.13
CA SER A 27 19.79 -13.33 -4.98
C SER A 27 19.31 -11.97 -4.47
N SER A 28 19.92 -11.44 -3.41
CA SER A 28 19.55 -10.13 -2.85
C SER A 28 19.82 -8.95 -3.80
N ALA A 29 20.93 -8.98 -4.55
CA ALA A 29 21.22 -7.97 -5.57
C ALA A 29 20.19 -8.02 -6.72
N ARG A 30 19.78 -9.22 -7.13
CA ARG A 30 18.74 -9.40 -8.16
C ARG A 30 17.37 -8.92 -7.69
N HIS A 31 16.94 -9.28 -6.48
CA HIS A 31 15.68 -8.79 -5.92
C HIS A 31 15.65 -7.26 -5.87
N ARG A 32 16.74 -6.62 -5.44
CA ARG A 32 16.87 -5.16 -5.46
C ARG A 32 16.69 -4.57 -6.86
N GLN A 33 17.31 -5.18 -7.88
CA GLN A 33 17.13 -4.72 -9.26
C GLN A 33 15.67 -4.86 -9.75
N HIS A 34 14.99 -5.95 -9.41
CA HIS A 34 13.57 -6.11 -9.74
C HIS A 34 12.70 -5.08 -9.03
N ILE A 35 12.94 -4.84 -7.75
CA ILE A 35 12.18 -3.86 -6.97
C ILE A 35 12.39 -2.43 -7.51
N GLN A 36 13.60 -2.08 -7.97
CA GLN A 36 13.85 -0.82 -8.67
C GLN A 36 13.05 -0.71 -9.98
N LYS A 37 12.91 -1.80 -10.74
CA LYS A 37 12.05 -1.81 -11.93
C LYS A 37 10.58 -1.60 -11.56
N LEU A 38 10.09 -2.25 -10.49
CA LEU A 38 8.73 -2.04 -9.98
C LEU A 38 8.48 -0.56 -9.63
N GLN A 39 9.41 0.08 -8.91
CA GLN A 39 9.33 1.51 -8.59
C GLN A 39 9.27 2.40 -9.85
N THR A 40 10.04 2.03 -10.89
CA THR A 40 10.07 2.78 -12.16
C THR A 40 8.71 2.69 -12.87
N ILE A 41 8.08 1.51 -12.88
CA ILE A 41 6.78 1.29 -13.54
C ILE A 41 5.69 2.17 -12.91
N ILE A 42 5.63 2.23 -11.58
CA ILE A 42 4.58 2.98 -10.87
C ILE A 42 4.83 4.50 -10.82
N GLY A 43 6.07 4.94 -11.05
CA GLY A 43 6.51 6.34 -10.92
C GLY A 43 6.36 7.21 -12.16
N THR A 44 5.51 6.85 -13.12
CA THR A 44 5.43 7.46 -14.47
C THR A 44 4.68 8.81 -14.56
N ASP A 45 4.23 9.38 -13.44
CA ASP A 45 3.44 10.62 -13.34
C ASP A 45 2.22 10.66 -14.29
N ALA A 46 1.52 9.53 -14.42
CA ALA A 46 0.41 9.37 -15.36
C ALA A 46 -0.75 10.37 -15.11
N GLY A 47 -0.97 10.76 -13.85
CA GLY A 47 -1.96 11.77 -13.45
C GLY A 47 -1.49 13.23 -13.57
N HIS A 48 -0.24 13.48 -13.99
CA HIS A 48 0.37 14.82 -14.09
C HIS A 48 0.34 15.62 -12.77
N ARG A 49 0.60 14.93 -11.65
CA ARG A 49 0.59 15.51 -10.29
C ARG A 49 1.99 15.92 -9.82
N GLY A 50 3.02 15.69 -10.63
CA GLY A 50 4.42 15.94 -10.26
C GLY A 50 5.00 14.81 -9.42
N MET A 51 4.58 13.57 -9.68
CA MET A 51 4.91 12.39 -8.87
C MET A 51 6.40 12.13 -8.71
N GLU A 52 7.20 12.43 -9.73
CA GLU A 52 8.65 12.20 -9.70
C GLU A 52 9.32 12.87 -8.49
N ALA A 53 8.86 14.06 -8.10
CA ALA A 53 9.40 14.80 -6.95
C ALA A 53 9.06 14.15 -5.59
N LEU A 54 8.02 13.31 -5.53
CA LEU A 54 7.53 12.69 -4.31
C LEU A 54 8.15 11.30 -4.05
N ILE A 55 8.80 10.71 -5.05
CA ILE A 55 9.42 9.39 -4.92
C ILE A 55 10.56 9.45 -3.90
N VAL A 56 10.46 8.62 -2.86
CA VAL A 56 11.53 8.45 -1.87
C VAL A 56 12.40 7.26 -2.29
N PRO A 57 13.70 7.48 -2.57
CA PRO A 57 14.60 6.40 -2.96
C PRO A 57 14.63 5.26 -1.93
N ASP A 58 14.62 4.02 -2.43
CA ASP A 58 14.67 2.76 -1.66
C ASP A 58 13.49 2.50 -0.70
N ASP A 59 12.50 3.40 -0.57
CA ASP A 59 11.37 3.16 0.34
C ASP A 59 10.52 1.96 -0.06
N LEU A 60 10.31 1.70 -1.36
CA LEU A 60 9.63 0.47 -1.81
C LEU A 60 10.40 -0.80 -1.40
N GLN A 61 11.74 -0.76 -1.44
CA GLN A 61 12.58 -1.87 -1.01
C GLN A 61 12.44 -2.12 0.49
N HIS A 62 12.59 -1.08 1.30
CA HIS A 62 12.49 -1.20 2.76
C HIS A 62 11.08 -1.54 3.23
N ALA A 63 10.05 -1.00 2.57
CA ALA A 63 8.65 -1.36 2.80
C ALA A 63 8.41 -2.85 2.51
N ALA A 64 8.88 -3.35 1.36
CA ALA A 64 8.74 -4.75 0.99
C ALA A 64 9.50 -5.68 1.93
N GLU A 65 10.73 -5.32 2.34
CA GLU A 65 11.48 -6.05 3.36
C GLU A 65 10.71 -6.08 4.68
N CYS A 66 10.20 -4.94 5.15
CA CYS A 66 9.42 -4.86 6.37
C CYS A 66 8.19 -5.78 6.31
N PHE A 67 7.46 -5.76 5.20
CA PHE A 67 6.26 -6.58 5.04
C PHE A 67 6.61 -8.08 4.90
N ALA A 68 7.65 -8.43 4.14
CA ALA A 68 8.08 -9.82 3.95
C ALA A 68 8.62 -10.48 5.24
N HIS A 69 9.14 -9.69 6.19
CA HIS A 69 9.61 -10.19 7.49
C HIS A 69 8.48 -10.42 8.51
N MET A 70 7.23 -10.09 8.17
CA MET A 70 6.09 -10.38 9.02
C MET A 70 5.96 -11.88 9.27
N LYS A 71 5.68 -12.23 10.52
CA LYS A 71 5.54 -13.62 10.97
C LYS A 71 4.07 -14.04 10.94
N PRO A 72 3.78 -15.33 10.72
CA PRO A 72 2.43 -15.85 10.83
C PRO A 72 1.77 -15.46 12.16
N SER A 73 0.46 -15.19 12.13
CA SER A 73 -0.37 -14.72 13.25
C SER A 73 -0.15 -13.27 13.73
N GLN A 74 0.90 -12.58 13.27
CA GLN A 74 1.02 -11.12 13.46
C GLN A 74 -0.12 -10.39 12.75
N HIS A 75 -0.41 -9.17 13.18
CA HIS A 75 -1.55 -8.39 12.72
C HIS A 75 -1.13 -7.24 11.81
N VAL A 76 -1.55 -7.33 10.55
CA VAL A 76 -1.49 -6.22 9.59
C VAL A 76 -2.80 -5.43 9.65
N VAL A 77 -2.70 -4.13 9.89
CA VAL A 77 -3.83 -3.21 9.81
C VAL A 77 -3.64 -2.34 8.57
N ILE A 78 -4.69 -2.20 7.76
CA ILE A 78 -4.65 -1.45 6.49
C ILE A 78 -5.68 -0.34 6.57
N LEU A 79 -5.24 0.91 6.55
CA LEU A 79 -6.11 2.09 6.45
C LEU A 79 -6.33 2.41 4.98
N SER A 80 -7.57 2.60 4.57
CA SER A 80 -7.88 3.04 3.21
C SER A 80 -9.23 3.74 3.16
N GLY A 81 -9.42 4.59 2.15
CA GLY A 81 -10.65 5.31 1.94
C GLY A 81 -10.36 6.78 1.73
N PHE A 82 -10.79 7.25 0.57
CA PHE A 82 -10.67 8.62 0.15
C PHE A 82 -12.05 9.04 -0.41
N PRO A 83 -12.88 9.74 0.38
CA PRO A 83 -14.25 10.09 -0.01
C PRO A 83 -14.28 11.38 -0.86
N CYS A 84 -13.51 11.43 -1.97
CA CYS A 84 -13.33 12.64 -2.76
C CYS A 84 -14.55 13.05 -3.60
N CYS A 85 -15.47 12.12 -3.85
CA CYS A 85 -16.72 12.35 -4.58
C CYS A 85 -17.79 12.98 -3.68
N VAL A 86 -17.47 14.11 -3.03
CA VAL A 86 -18.24 14.72 -1.92
C VAL A 86 -19.70 15.08 -2.23
N GLN A 87 -20.10 15.12 -3.50
CA GLN A 87 -21.48 15.38 -3.94
C GLN A 87 -22.30 14.11 -4.17
N HIS A 88 -21.73 12.94 -3.90
CA HIS A 88 -22.31 11.64 -4.19
C HIS A 88 -22.40 10.75 -2.94
N THR A 89 -23.25 9.74 -3.02
CA THR A 89 -23.38 8.69 -2.00
C THR A 89 -23.37 7.32 -2.69
N PRO A 90 -22.40 6.44 -2.39
CA PRO A 90 -21.23 6.71 -1.55
C PRO A 90 -20.28 7.77 -2.18
N PRO A 91 -19.45 8.46 -1.39
CA PRO A 91 -18.46 9.41 -1.87
C PRO A 91 -17.12 8.75 -2.26
N THR A 92 -17.07 7.41 -2.25
CA THR A 92 -15.86 6.60 -2.42
C THR A 92 -15.35 6.60 -3.86
N GLU A 93 -14.04 6.74 -4.03
CA GLU A 93 -13.38 6.63 -5.32
C GLU A 93 -12.83 5.23 -5.64
N THR A 94 -12.50 5.02 -6.92
CA THR A 94 -11.98 3.75 -7.46
C THR A 94 -10.52 3.50 -7.15
N ASP A 95 -9.75 4.52 -6.78
CA ASP A 95 -8.40 4.33 -6.23
C ASP A 95 -8.43 4.04 -4.72
N GLY A 96 -7.62 3.08 -4.29
CA GLY A 96 -7.57 2.58 -2.90
C GLY A 96 -8.16 1.19 -2.68
N PRO A 97 -9.45 0.92 -3.00
CA PRO A 97 -10.05 -0.38 -2.71
C PRO A 97 -9.37 -1.58 -3.39
N PRO A 98 -9.03 -1.53 -4.70
CA PRO A 98 -8.27 -2.60 -5.36
C PRO A 98 -6.88 -2.85 -4.75
N GLY A 99 -6.12 -1.79 -4.51
CA GLY A 99 -4.79 -1.85 -3.87
C GLY A 99 -4.87 -2.42 -2.46
N THR A 100 -5.85 -1.99 -1.69
CA THR A 100 -6.11 -2.50 -0.33
C THR A 100 -6.39 -4.00 -0.33
N ALA A 101 -7.16 -4.50 -1.29
CA ALA A 101 -7.40 -5.93 -1.42
C ALA A 101 -6.10 -6.70 -1.75
N ALA A 102 -5.24 -6.18 -2.63
CA ALA A 102 -3.95 -6.79 -2.95
C ALA A 102 -3.00 -6.83 -1.72
N LEU A 103 -2.95 -5.77 -0.93
CA LEU A 103 -2.19 -5.75 0.33
C LEU A 103 -2.76 -6.74 1.35
N ALA A 104 -4.08 -6.82 1.46
CA ALA A 104 -4.73 -7.77 2.36
C ALA A 104 -4.49 -9.23 1.94
N GLN A 105 -4.54 -9.53 0.63
CA GLN A 105 -4.18 -10.83 0.08
C GLN A 105 -2.71 -11.18 0.37
N THR A 106 -1.81 -10.20 0.25
CA THR A 106 -0.39 -10.37 0.59
C THR A 106 -0.20 -10.72 2.06
N ALA A 107 -0.85 -9.98 2.96
CA ALA A 107 -0.82 -10.28 4.39
C ALA A 107 -1.36 -11.69 4.71
N GLN A 108 -2.45 -12.11 4.09
CA GLN A 108 -2.99 -13.47 4.25
C GLN A 108 -2.06 -14.55 3.72
N ALA A 109 -1.40 -14.32 2.58
CA ALA A 109 -0.42 -15.25 2.02
C ALA A 109 0.81 -15.41 2.93
N LEU A 110 1.17 -14.39 3.71
CA LEU A 110 2.17 -14.45 4.77
C LEU A 110 1.66 -15.09 6.08
N GLY A 111 0.38 -15.49 6.13
CA GLY A 111 -0.26 -16.07 7.31
C GLY A 111 -0.59 -15.05 8.41
N CYS A 112 -0.65 -13.75 8.08
CA CYS A 112 -0.97 -12.70 9.02
C CYS A 112 -2.49 -12.56 9.22
N ARG A 113 -2.88 -12.15 10.43
CA ARG A 113 -4.23 -11.63 10.68
C ARG A 113 -4.32 -10.26 10.01
N THR A 114 -5.44 -9.99 9.36
CA THR A 114 -5.59 -8.76 8.55
C THR A 114 -6.88 -8.04 8.92
N THR A 115 -6.78 -6.75 9.21
CA THR A 115 -7.92 -5.86 9.38
C THR A 115 -7.79 -4.68 8.43
N VAL A 116 -8.81 -4.47 7.60
CA VAL A 116 -8.96 -3.25 6.81
C VAL A 116 -9.85 -2.29 7.61
N VAL A 117 -9.43 -1.02 7.68
CA VAL A 117 -10.12 0.05 8.40
C VAL A 117 -10.44 1.17 7.41
N THR A 118 -11.69 1.58 7.38
CA THR A 118 -12.16 2.67 6.51
C THR A 118 -13.21 3.53 7.21
N ASP A 119 -13.62 4.61 6.55
CA ASP A 119 -14.75 5.44 6.98
C ASP A 119 -16.08 4.72 6.72
N GLU A 120 -17.08 4.92 7.57
CA GLU A 120 -18.43 4.34 7.40
C GLU A 120 -19.03 4.61 6.01
N CYS A 121 -18.77 5.79 5.42
CA CYS A 121 -19.29 6.11 4.09
C CYS A 121 -18.75 5.22 2.97
N ASN A 122 -17.63 4.53 3.19
CA ASN A 122 -16.99 3.65 2.22
C ASN A 122 -17.31 2.16 2.46
N GLU A 123 -18.06 1.82 3.52
CA GLU A 123 -18.24 0.44 3.99
C GLU A 123 -18.67 -0.52 2.88
N ASN A 124 -19.70 -0.17 2.11
CA ASN A 124 -20.25 -1.06 1.08
C ASN A 124 -19.25 -1.33 -0.04
N VAL A 125 -18.48 -0.31 -0.44
CA VAL A 125 -17.45 -0.43 -1.49
C VAL A 125 -16.31 -1.33 -1.01
N PHE A 126 -15.78 -1.11 0.20
CA PHE A 126 -14.70 -1.95 0.74
C PHE A 126 -15.18 -3.37 1.03
N ARG A 127 -16.42 -3.56 1.50
CA ARG A 127 -17.01 -4.89 1.67
C ARG A 127 -17.09 -5.64 0.35
N ALA A 128 -17.47 -4.95 -0.74
CA ALA A 128 -17.47 -5.53 -2.07
C ALA A 128 -16.04 -5.83 -2.56
N ALA A 129 -15.08 -4.92 -2.39
CA ALA A 129 -13.68 -5.14 -2.77
C ALA A 129 -13.13 -6.42 -2.11
N LEU A 130 -13.35 -6.57 -0.81
CA LEU A 130 -12.80 -7.64 0.04
C LEU A 130 -13.59 -8.95 0.02
N GLN A 131 -14.70 -9.06 -0.71
CA GLN A 131 -15.57 -10.25 -0.66
C GLN A 131 -14.85 -11.59 -1.01
N HIS A 132 -13.76 -11.56 -1.79
CA HIS A 132 -12.96 -12.76 -2.10
C HIS A 132 -11.96 -13.14 -1.00
N LEU A 133 -11.84 -12.33 0.07
CA LEU A 133 -10.93 -12.51 1.19
C LEU A 133 -11.72 -12.63 2.52
N PRO A 134 -12.50 -13.71 2.72
CA PRO A 134 -13.46 -13.82 3.84
C PRO A 134 -12.81 -13.82 5.23
N SER A 135 -11.50 -14.04 5.34
CA SER A 135 -10.78 -13.96 6.61
C SER A 135 -10.25 -12.56 6.95
N VAL A 136 -10.40 -11.57 6.06
CA VAL A 136 -10.10 -10.16 6.36
C VAL A 136 -11.24 -9.58 7.17
N VAL A 137 -10.92 -8.94 8.29
CA VAL A 137 -11.90 -8.17 9.06
C VAL A 137 -12.01 -6.77 8.47
N LEU A 138 -13.23 -6.29 8.22
CA LEU A 138 -13.51 -4.89 7.87
C LEU A 138 -14.07 -4.16 9.09
N GLU A 139 -13.34 -3.16 9.57
CA GLU A 139 -13.78 -2.24 10.62
C GLU A 139 -14.09 -0.87 10.00
N CYS A 140 -15.23 -0.29 10.36
CA CYS A 140 -15.63 1.04 9.91
C CYS A 140 -15.74 1.98 11.11
N PHE A 141 -15.35 3.24 10.90
CA PHE A 141 -15.40 4.28 11.90
C PHE A 141 -16.16 5.52 11.37
N PRO A 142 -16.98 6.17 12.22
CA PRO A 142 -17.67 7.40 11.84
C PRO A 142 -16.71 8.59 11.78
N ALA A 143 -17.05 9.59 10.98
CA ALA A 143 -16.31 10.87 10.95
C ALA A 143 -16.33 11.59 12.32
N SER A 144 -17.42 11.42 13.08
CA SER A 144 -17.56 11.91 14.45
C SER A 144 -17.49 10.73 15.41
N MET A 145 -16.30 10.50 15.98
CA MET A 145 -16.06 9.37 16.88
C MET A 145 -16.66 9.59 18.28
N THR A 146 -17.22 8.52 18.83
CA THR A 146 -17.57 8.43 20.24
C THR A 146 -16.39 7.88 21.05
N ARG A 147 -16.51 7.91 22.39
CA ARG A 147 -15.52 7.26 23.29
C ARG A 147 -15.42 5.74 23.05
N GLU A 148 -16.51 5.10 22.63
CA GLU A 148 -16.48 3.67 22.30
C GLU A 148 -15.65 3.43 21.03
N ASP A 149 -15.79 4.30 20.03
CA ASP A 149 -14.99 4.26 18.82
C ASP A 149 -13.51 4.50 19.13
N ASP A 150 -13.18 5.47 19.98
CA ASP A 150 -11.79 5.68 20.44
C ASP A 150 -11.22 4.42 21.08
N GLN A 151 -12.00 3.74 21.92
CA GLN A 151 -11.58 2.50 22.58
C GLN A 151 -11.41 1.35 21.59
N ARG A 152 -12.28 1.24 20.58
CA ARG A 152 -12.15 0.26 19.47
C ARG A 152 -10.88 0.52 18.68
N LEU A 153 -10.61 1.77 18.30
CA LEU A 153 -9.42 2.17 17.56
C LEU A 153 -8.14 1.89 18.36
N ALA A 154 -8.11 2.26 19.65
CA ALA A 154 -6.98 1.98 20.53
C ALA A 154 -6.74 0.47 20.74
N THR A 155 -7.81 -0.32 20.83
CA THR A 155 -7.72 -1.79 20.92
C THR A 155 -7.09 -2.35 19.65
N LEU A 156 -7.50 -1.85 18.48
CA LEU A 156 -6.91 -2.27 17.21
C LEU A 156 -5.43 -1.87 17.13
N ALA A 157 -5.10 -0.63 17.47
CA ALA A 157 -3.72 -0.13 17.53
C ALA A 157 -2.85 -1.01 18.43
N SER A 158 -3.34 -1.43 19.60
CA SER A 158 -2.58 -2.26 20.56
C SER A 158 -2.19 -3.65 20.03
N LYS A 159 -2.91 -4.15 19.02
CA LYS A 159 -2.69 -5.47 18.41
C LYS A 159 -1.94 -5.40 17.08
N CYS A 160 -1.79 -4.20 16.52
CA CYS A 160 -1.12 -3.96 15.25
C CYS A 160 0.40 -4.24 15.38
N ASP A 161 0.91 -5.01 14.43
CA ASP A 161 2.34 -5.33 14.25
C ASP A 161 2.92 -4.63 13.01
N LEU A 162 2.08 -4.29 12.03
CA LEU A 162 2.41 -3.50 10.84
C LEU A 162 1.19 -2.67 10.43
N LEU A 163 1.38 -1.37 10.24
CA LEU A 163 0.36 -0.48 9.71
C LEU A 163 0.66 -0.14 8.25
N LEU A 164 -0.35 -0.32 7.39
CA LEU A 164 -0.34 0.10 6.00
C LEU A 164 -1.39 1.20 5.81
N ALA A 165 -1.11 2.20 4.98
CA ALA A 165 -2.12 3.10 4.42
C ALA A 165 -2.09 3.03 2.89
N CYS A 166 -3.24 2.93 2.25
CA CYS A 166 -3.38 2.91 0.80
C CYS A 166 -4.52 3.85 0.40
N GLU A 167 -4.20 4.95 -0.27
CA GLU A 167 -5.20 5.97 -0.66
C GLU A 167 -6.09 6.36 0.52
N ARG A 168 -5.43 6.73 1.61
CA ARG A 168 -6.11 7.12 2.85
C ARG A 168 -5.98 8.62 3.02
N ALA A 169 -7.09 9.35 3.00
CA ALA A 169 -7.10 10.78 3.27
C ALA A 169 -6.43 11.12 4.61
N GLY A 170 -5.52 12.10 4.60
CA GLY A 170 -4.77 12.53 5.77
C GLY A 170 -4.99 14.01 6.11
N PRO A 171 -4.83 14.41 7.39
CA PRO A 171 -5.07 15.78 7.81
C PRO A 171 -3.97 16.71 7.31
N ALA A 172 -4.36 17.91 6.90
CA ALA A 172 -3.49 19.05 6.66
C ALA A 172 -3.15 19.77 7.97
N VAL A 173 -2.40 20.88 7.88
CA VAL A 173 -1.90 21.64 9.04
C VAL A 173 -3.01 22.20 9.94
N ASP A 174 -4.19 22.44 9.40
CA ASP A 174 -5.37 22.91 10.14
C ASP A 174 -6.23 21.76 10.72
N GLY A 175 -5.78 20.52 10.55
CA GLY A 175 -6.43 19.31 11.06
C GLY A 175 -7.54 18.76 10.16
N LYS A 176 -7.85 19.40 9.02
CA LYS A 176 -8.89 18.96 8.09
C LYS A 176 -8.32 18.10 6.97
N CYS A 177 -9.17 17.30 6.32
CA CYS A 177 -8.81 16.51 5.15
C CYS A 177 -9.45 17.11 3.90
N TYR A 178 -8.70 17.16 2.80
CA TYR A 178 -9.12 17.84 1.57
C TYR A 178 -8.93 16.95 0.35
N THR A 179 -9.81 17.10 -0.65
CA THR A 179 -9.53 16.59 -1.99
C THR A 179 -8.38 17.35 -2.64
N MET A 180 -7.81 16.82 -3.72
CA MET A 180 -6.78 17.53 -4.50
C MET A 180 -7.24 18.89 -5.04
N ARG A 181 -8.56 19.10 -5.16
CA ARG A 181 -9.16 20.38 -5.58
C ARG A 181 -9.34 21.37 -4.41
N GLY A 182 -8.88 21.04 -3.21
CA GLY A 182 -9.05 21.85 -2.01
C GLY A 182 -10.46 21.84 -1.43
N ILE A 183 -11.27 20.83 -1.76
CA ILE A 183 -12.61 20.69 -1.21
C ILE A 183 -12.51 19.97 0.14
N ASP A 184 -13.07 20.59 1.17
CA ASP A 184 -13.13 20.04 2.53
C ASP A 184 -13.98 18.76 2.58
N MET A 185 -13.44 17.71 3.19
CA MET A 185 -14.10 16.42 3.40
C MET A 185 -14.59 16.23 4.85
N GLU A 186 -14.77 17.34 5.59
CA GLU A 186 -15.37 17.36 6.93
C GLU A 186 -16.67 16.54 6.99
N GLY A 187 -16.81 15.71 8.01
CA GLY A 187 -17.97 14.84 8.19
C GLY A 187 -17.95 13.54 7.37
N LEU A 188 -16.96 13.34 6.48
CA LEU A 188 -16.78 12.09 5.73
C LEU A 188 -15.62 11.25 6.25
N VAL A 189 -14.56 11.90 6.74
CA VAL A 189 -13.31 11.24 7.11
C VAL A 189 -13.24 11.02 8.62
N ALA A 190 -13.16 9.75 9.04
CA ALA A 190 -12.84 9.37 10.43
C ALA A 190 -11.40 9.79 10.78
N PRO A 191 -11.12 10.24 12.02
CA PRO A 191 -9.79 10.68 12.44
C PRO A 191 -8.84 9.49 12.70
N LEU A 192 -8.70 8.59 11.72
CA LEU A 192 -7.87 7.38 11.76
C LEU A 192 -6.38 7.69 11.83
N HIS A 193 -5.96 8.94 11.62
CA HIS A 193 -4.60 9.39 11.92
C HIS A 193 -4.24 9.22 13.41
N HIS A 194 -5.22 9.18 14.32
CA HIS A 194 -4.98 8.80 15.72
C HIS A 194 -4.34 7.40 15.84
N LEU A 195 -4.72 6.45 14.98
CA LEU A 195 -4.12 5.12 14.97
C LEU A 195 -2.64 5.17 14.60
N VAL A 196 -2.24 6.03 13.66
CA VAL A 196 -0.81 6.22 13.30
C VAL A 196 0.00 6.67 14.51
N HIS A 197 -0.48 7.66 15.26
CA HIS A 197 0.21 8.16 16.45
C HIS A 197 0.41 7.06 17.50
N GLU A 198 -0.62 6.23 17.73
CA GLU A 198 -0.57 5.12 18.69
C GLU A 198 0.42 4.02 18.26
N VAL A 199 0.47 3.66 16.97
CA VAL A 199 1.41 2.62 16.49
C VAL A 199 2.85 3.14 16.45
N GLN A 200 3.06 4.42 16.10
CA GLN A 200 4.38 5.06 16.13
C GLN A 200 4.93 5.12 17.56
N ALA A 201 4.10 5.46 18.55
CA ALA A 201 4.49 5.44 19.97
C ALA A 201 4.95 4.04 20.45
N ARG A 202 4.56 2.98 19.74
CA ARG A 202 4.91 1.58 20.00
C ARG A 202 6.02 1.04 19.11
N ASN A 203 6.61 1.87 18.24
CA ASN A 203 7.61 1.48 17.23
C ASN A 203 7.09 0.40 16.26
N VAL A 204 5.80 0.42 15.96
CA VAL A 204 5.22 -0.41 14.90
C VAL A 204 5.44 0.32 13.57
N PRO A 205 6.02 -0.35 12.55
CA PRO A 205 6.27 0.28 11.27
C PRO A 205 4.99 0.78 10.60
N PHE A 206 5.06 1.97 10.01
CA PHE A 206 4.01 2.57 9.21
C PHE A 206 4.47 2.75 7.75
N ILE A 207 3.87 1.98 6.84
CA ILE A 207 4.07 2.11 5.39
C ILE A 207 2.85 2.79 4.79
N ALA A 208 3.06 3.74 3.88
CA ALA A 208 1.99 4.42 3.20
C ALA A 208 2.17 4.44 1.68
N ILE A 209 1.04 4.48 0.98
CA ILE A 209 0.95 4.64 -0.47
C ILE A 209 -0.03 5.79 -0.73
N GLY A 210 0.37 6.70 -1.62
CA GLY A 210 -0.42 7.86 -2.05
C GLY A 210 0.09 8.41 -3.38
N ASP A 211 -0.68 9.31 -3.98
CA ASP A 211 -0.41 9.85 -5.31
C ASP A 211 -0.71 11.37 -5.47
N GLY A 212 -1.22 12.02 -4.42
CA GLY A 212 -1.67 13.41 -4.46
C GLY A 212 -0.95 14.34 -3.48
N GLY A 213 -0.38 13.80 -2.40
CA GLY A 213 0.26 14.58 -1.33
C GLY A 213 -0.67 14.90 -0.15
N ASN A 214 -1.97 14.58 -0.26
CA ASN A 214 -3.01 14.77 0.75
C ASN A 214 -3.40 13.46 1.46
N GLU A 215 -2.69 12.37 1.18
CA GLU A 215 -2.86 11.07 1.82
C GLU A 215 -1.97 10.90 3.05
N MET A 216 -2.42 10.09 4.00
CA MET A 216 -1.62 9.69 5.16
C MET A 216 -0.29 9.10 4.70
N GLY A 217 0.81 9.58 5.29
CA GLY A 217 2.18 9.18 4.96
C GLY A 217 2.96 10.24 4.19
N MET A 218 2.25 11.08 3.42
CA MET A 218 2.83 12.15 2.59
C MET A 218 3.56 13.23 3.39
N GLY A 219 3.34 13.31 4.71
CA GLY A 219 4.11 14.18 5.60
C GLY A 219 5.62 13.92 5.55
N LYS A 220 6.06 12.72 5.08
CA LYS A 220 7.47 12.39 4.87
C LYS A 220 8.13 13.28 3.80
N VAL A 221 7.37 13.75 2.81
CA VAL A 221 7.83 14.53 1.66
C VAL A 221 7.19 15.92 1.59
N LEU A 222 6.81 16.48 2.74
CA LEU A 222 6.10 17.76 2.83
C LEU A 222 6.85 18.91 2.15
N SER A 223 8.18 18.94 2.23
CA SER A 223 8.99 19.95 1.54
C SER A 223 8.92 19.84 0.01
N GLN A 224 8.85 18.61 -0.52
CA GLN A 224 8.74 18.33 -1.93
C GLN A 224 7.34 18.68 -2.42
N ILE A 225 6.31 18.32 -1.66
CA ILE A 225 4.92 18.73 -1.93
C ILE A 225 4.83 20.27 -2.05
N HIS A 226 5.41 21.00 -1.10
CA HIS A 226 5.42 22.47 -1.15
C HIS A 226 6.20 23.06 -2.33
N ALA A 227 7.12 22.29 -2.91
CA ALA A 227 7.91 22.68 -4.07
C ALA A 227 7.27 22.24 -5.40
N THR A 228 6.24 21.39 -5.38
CA THR A 228 5.54 20.85 -6.55
C THR A 228 4.33 21.74 -6.89
N PRO A 229 4.37 22.53 -7.99
CA PRO A 229 3.30 23.51 -8.30
C PRO A 229 1.92 22.90 -8.55
N GLN A 230 1.84 21.61 -8.88
CA GLN A 230 0.62 20.88 -9.15
C GLN A 230 -0.19 20.56 -7.88
N ILE A 231 0.45 20.61 -6.71
CA ILE A 231 -0.17 20.24 -5.43
C ILE A 231 -0.46 21.50 -4.63
N LEU A 232 -1.68 21.63 -4.12
CA LEU A 232 -2.04 22.76 -3.28
C LEU A 232 -1.42 22.58 -1.88
N ASN A 233 -0.54 23.49 -1.46
CA ASN A 233 0.10 23.40 -0.14
C ASN A 233 -0.90 23.34 1.02
N SER A 234 -2.11 23.90 0.85
CA SER A 234 -3.17 23.85 1.86
C SER A 234 -3.77 22.46 2.08
N VAL A 235 -3.63 21.54 1.11
CA VAL A 235 -4.16 20.17 1.22
C VAL A 235 -3.11 19.16 1.67
N ALA A 236 -1.85 19.58 1.78
CA ALA A 236 -0.73 18.70 2.05
C ALA A 236 -0.88 18.00 3.40
N CYS A 237 -0.89 16.67 3.40
CA CYS A 237 -0.99 15.88 4.61
C CYS A 237 0.28 16.03 5.46
N ILE A 238 0.11 16.21 6.77
CA ILE A 238 1.23 16.39 7.71
C ILE A 238 1.69 15.09 8.38
N VAL A 239 0.99 13.98 8.18
CA VAL A 239 1.27 12.70 8.85
C VAL A 239 2.37 11.96 8.08
N PRO A 240 3.57 11.73 8.65
CA PRO A 240 4.65 11.04 7.96
C PRO A 240 4.56 9.52 8.12
N ALA A 241 4.92 8.80 7.06
CA ALA A 241 5.18 7.36 7.11
C ALA A 241 6.66 7.07 7.38
N ASP A 242 6.95 5.88 7.88
CA ASP A 242 8.34 5.38 7.96
C ASP A 242 8.84 5.07 6.55
N TYR A 243 7.98 4.47 5.72
CA TYR A 243 8.24 4.22 4.29
C TYR A 243 7.05 4.70 3.46
N LEU A 244 7.32 5.55 2.47
CA LEU A 244 6.33 6.13 1.56
C LEU A 244 6.57 5.61 0.14
N ILE A 245 5.52 5.04 -0.43
CA ILE A 245 5.48 4.61 -1.83
C ILE A 245 4.62 5.62 -2.58
N ALA A 246 5.27 6.64 -3.13
CA ALA A 246 4.63 7.56 -4.05
C ALA A 246 4.46 6.86 -5.42
N ALA A 247 3.23 6.80 -5.91
CA ALA A 247 2.88 6.14 -7.17
C ALA A 247 1.97 7.03 -8.02
N SER A 248 1.86 6.76 -9.32
CA SER A 248 0.95 7.53 -10.19
C SER A 248 -0.52 7.25 -9.92
N VAL A 249 -0.81 6.10 -9.31
CA VAL A 249 -2.10 5.62 -8.80
C VAL A 249 -1.78 4.77 -7.58
N SER A 250 -2.46 4.98 -6.47
CA SER A 250 -2.20 4.24 -5.22
C SER A 250 -2.42 2.73 -5.37
N ASN A 251 -3.41 2.29 -6.13
CA ASN A 251 -3.60 0.88 -6.47
C ASN A 251 -2.33 0.27 -7.08
N TRP A 252 -1.66 0.99 -7.99
CA TRP A 252 -0.42 0.51 -8.63
C TRP A 252 0.73 0.42 -7.62
N GLY A 253 0.84 1.41 -6.72
CA GLY A 253 1.80 1.38 -5.61
C GLY A 253 1.59 0.16 -4.70
N ALA A 254 0.33 -0.16 -4.38
CA ALA A 254 -0.03 -1.37 -3.64
C ALA A 254 0.34 -2.66 -4.38
N TYR A 255 0.12 -2.73 -5.70
CA TYR A 255 0.52 -3.89 -6.51
C TYR A 255 2.05 -4.04 -6.55
N ALA A 256 2.79 -2.95 -6.65
CA ALA A 256 4.25 -2.98 -6.60
C ALA A 256 4.77 -3.42 -5.23
N LEU A 257 4.15 -2.98 -4.13
CA LEU A 257 4.50 -3.46 -2.79
C LEU A 257 4.18 -4.95 -2.62
N ALA A 258 3.03 -5.40 -3.08
CA ALA A 258 2.66 -6.82 -3.10
C ALA A 258 3.67 -7.65 -3.92
N ALA A 259 4.01 -7.19 -5.12
CA ALA A 259 5.00 -7.82 -6.01
C ALA A 259 6.40 -7.91 -5.37
N ALA A 260 6.88 -6.80 -4.81
CA ALA A 260 8.17 -6.74 -4.13
C ALA A 260 8.20 -7.65 -2.89
N THR A 261 7.13 -7.64 -2.10
CA THR A 261 6.98 -8.51 -0.92
C THR A 261 6.95 -9.98 -1.33
N GLY A 262 6.19 -10.32 -2.38
CA GLY A 262 6.08 -11.67 -2.92
C GLY A 262 7.40 -12.22 -3.46
N LEU A 263 8.20 -11.38 -4.12
CA LEU A 263 9.57 -11.71 -4.54
C LEU A 263 10.47 -12.06 -3.35
N LEU A 264 10.44 -11.25 -2.28
CA LEU A 264 11.27 -11.45 -1.11
C LEU A 264 10.83 -12.66 -0.27
N ALA A 265 9.53 -12.90 -0.16
CA ALA A 265 8.94 -13.99 0.63
C ALA A 265 8.78 -15.30 -0.15
N GLY A 266 8.97 -15.29 -1.48
CA GLY A 266 8.78 -16.46 -2.34
C GLY A 266 7.31 -16.89 -2.47
N ILE A 267 6.39 -15.92 -2.50
CA ILE A 267 4.93 -16.15 -2.64
C ILE A 267 4.38 -15.40 -3.86
N ASP A 268 3.37 -15.97 -4.52
CA ASP A 268 2.58 -15.24 -5.53
C ASP A 268 1.33 -14.65 -4.86
N CYS A 269 1.32 -13.33 -4.69
CA CYS A 269 0.23 -12.59 -4.05
C CYS A 269 -0.22 -11.37 -4.85
N VAL A 270 0.28 -11.20 -6.08
CA VAL A 270 -0.13 -10.12 -6.98
C VAL A 270 -1.44 -10.53 -7.65
N PRO A 271 -2.45 -9.65 -7.77
CA PRO A 271 -3.69 -9.99 -8.48
C PRO A 271 -3.43 -10.25 -9.97
N THR A 272 -4.30 -11.02 -10.61
CA THR A 272 -4.34 -11.14 -12.08
C THR A 272 -5.20 -10.03 -12.69
N PRO A 273 -5.03 -9.72 -13.98
CA PRO A 273 -5.91 -8.77 -14.69
C PRO A 273 -7.40 -9.12 -14.59
N GLU A 274 -7.75 -10.41 -14.61
CA GLU A 274 -9.13 -10.87 -14.48
C GLU A 274 -9.69 -10.57 -13.09
N GLN A 275 -8.89 -10.83 -12.05
CA GLN A 275 -9.26 -10.50 -10.66
C GLN A 275 -9.46 -8.98 -10.48
N GLU A 276 -8.61 -8.17 -11.11
CA GLU A 276 -8.71 -6.71 -11.08
C GLU A 276 -10.02 -6.21 -11.73
N VAL A 277 -10.36 -6.74 -12.92
CA VAL A 277 -11.62 -6.43 -13.60
C VAL A 277 -12.82 -6.78 -12.73
N GLU A 278 -12.86 -8.00 -12.19
CA GLU A 278 -13.95 -8.47 -11.34
C GLU A 278 -14.07 -7.66 -10.04
N LEU A 279 -12.94 -7.28 -9.45
CA LEU A 279 -12.93 -6.47 -8.23
C LEU A 279 -13.45 -5.06 -8.48
N LEU A 280 -12.93 -4.37 -9.48
CA LEU A 280 -13.38 -3.01 -9.79
C LEU A 280 -14.86 -3.00 -10.18
N GLN A 281 -15.31 -4.00 -10.94
CA GLN A 281 -16.72 -4.16 -11.29
C GLN A 281 -17.62 -4.31 -10.04
N ARG A 282 -17.20 -5.08 -9.03
CA ARG A 282 -17.93 -5.20 -7.76
C ARG A 282 -17.98 -3.88 -7.00
N CYS A 283 -16.91 -3.09 -7.01
CA CYS A 283 -16.88 -1.78 -6.37
C CYS A 283 -17.85 -0.80 -7.04
N ILE A 284 -17.82 -0.72 -8.37
CA ILE A 284 -18.70 0.14 -9.18
C ILE A 284 -20.17 -0.24 -9.01
N GLN A 285 -20.49 -1.53 -8.86
CA GLN A 285 -21.84 -1.99 -8.53
C GLN A 285 -22.36 -1.47 -7.17
N GLN A 286 -21.46 -1.09 -6.25
CA GLN A 286 -21.81 -0.43 -4.98
C GLN A 286 -21.84 1.11 -5.09
N GLY A 287 -21.69 1.66 -6.30
CA GLY A 287 -21.71 3.11 -6.55
C GLY A 287 -20.37 3.81 -6.41
N CYS A 288 -19.26 3.05 -6.36
CA CYS A 288 -17.90 3.58 -6.44
C CYS A 288 -17.69 4.36 -7.74
N ARG A 289 -16.90 5.44 -7.69
CA ARG A 289 -16.74 6.41 -8.78
C ARG A 289 -15.29 6.69 -9.09
N ASP A 290 -15.02 7.12 -10.30
CA ASP A 290 -13.74 7.73 -10.61
C ASP A 290 -13.54 9.04 -9.82
N GLY A 291 -12.42 9.17 -9.13
CA GLY A 291 -12.13 10.35 -8.30
C GLY A 291 -11.94 11.65 -9.08
N VAL A 292 -11.63 11.57 -10.38
CA VAL A 292 -11.42 12.71 -11.26
C VAL A 292 -12.72 13.12 -11.95
N SER A 293 -13.44 12.16 -12.56
CA SER A 293 -14.65 12.40 -13.34
C SER A 293 -15.94 12.43 -12.50
N GLY A 294 -15.93 11.80 -11.33
CA GLY A 294 -17.10 11.60 -10.47
C GLY A 294 -18.13 10.61 -11.04
N GLN A 295 -17.83 9.92 -12.14
CA GLN A 295 -18.75 8.99 -12.80
C GLN A 295 -18.59 7.57 -12.28
N VAL A 296 -19.67 6.78 -12.39
CA VAL A 296 -19.66 5.34 -12.12
C VAL A 296 -19.19 4.65 -13.40
N GLU A 297 -17.89 4.48 -13.53
CA GLU A 297 -17.26 3.93 -14.74
C GLU A 297 -16.00 3.12 -14.41
N MET A 298 -15.58 2.25 -15.33
CA MET A 298 -14.40 1.38 -15.16
C MET A 298 -13.10 2.16 -15.43
N THR A 299 -12.87 3.18 -14.62
CA THR A 299 -11.66 4.01 -14.63
C THR A 299 -11.11 4.16 -13.22
N VAL A 300 -9.83 4.46 -13.13
CA VAL A 300 -9.14 4.79 -11.88
C VAL A 300 -8.36 6.06 -12.17
N ASP A 301 -8.56 7.10 -11.37
CA ASP A 301 -7.85 8.38 -11.51
C ASP A 301 -7.98 9.04 -12.90
N GLY A 302 -9.16 8.93 -13.50
CA GLY A 302 -9.45 9.44 -14.84
C GLY A 302 -8.84 8.60 -15.95
N MET A 303 -8.16 7.50 -15.64
CA MET A 303 -7.54 6.61 -16.62
C MET A 303 -8.43 5.40 -16.91
N PRO A 304 -8.58 4.99 -18.19
CA PRO A 304 -9.25 3.74 -18.54
C PRO A 304 -8.64 2.55 -17.79
N LEU A 305 -9.48 1.61 -17.33
CA LEU A 305 -9.03 0.40 -16.63
C LEU A 305 -7.88 -0.31 -17.34
N GLU A 306 -7.86 -0.35 -18.69
CA GLU A 306 -6.78 -0.99 -19.44
C GLU A 306 -5.38 -0.44 -19.10
N THR A 307 -5.28 0.84 -18.70
CA THR A 307 -4.03 1.45 -18.22
C THR A 307 -3.54 0.76 -16.94
N SER A 308 -4.44 0.57 -15.97
CA SER A 308 -4.16 -0.16 -14.74
C SER A 308 -3.86 -1.64 -15.00
N LEU A 309 -4.57 -2.28 -15.95
CA LEU A 309 -4.29 -3.66 -16.34
C LEU A 309 -2.92 -3.81 -16.98
N GLN A 310 -2.51 -2.86 -17.81
CA GLN A 310 -1.18 -2.88 -18.41
C GLN A 310 -0.09 -2.71 -17.34
N CYS A 311 -0.24 -1.74 -16.44
CA CYS A 311 0.66 -1.60 -15.29
C CYS A 311 0.75 -2.91 -14.49
N LEU A 312 -0.39 -3.55 -14.19
CA LEU A 312 -0.41 -4.82 -13.47
C LEU A 312 0.33 -5.94 -14.24
N ARG A 313 0.15 -6.05 -15.55
CA ARG A 313 0.89 -7.02 -16.38
C ARG A 313 2.39 -6.77 -16.34
N ASP A 314 2.82 -5.51 -16.43
CA ASP A 314 4.24 -5.14 -16.39
C ASP A 314 4.87 -5.50 -15.02
N LEU A 315 4.16 -5.22 -13.92
CA LEU A 315 4.60 -5.61 -12.57
C LEU A 315 4.71 -7.13 -12.43
N ARG A 316 3.73 -7.89 -12.95
CA ARG A 316 3.76 -9.37 -12.93
C ARG A 316 4.92 -9.93 -13.76
N GLU A 317 5.23 -9.34 -14.91
CA GLU A 317 6.37 -9.76 -15.74
C GLU A 317 7.70 -9.60 -14.99
N VAL A 318 7.86 -8.51 -14.25
CA VAL A 318 9.03 -8.31 -13.39
C VAL A 318 9.13 -9.39 -12.31
N VAL A 319 8.01 -9.78 -11.69
CA VAL A 319 8.00 -10.84 -10.67
C VAL A 319 8.32 -12.21 -11.27
N LEU A 320 7.68 -12.56 -12.39
CA LEU A 320 7.86 -13.85 -13.05
C LEU A 320 9.30 -14.03 -13.55
N SER A 321 9.88 -13.00 -14.16
CA SER A 321 11.30 -13.01 -14.54
C SER A 321 12.24 -13.10 -13.35
N GLY A 322 11.83 -12.63 -12.17
CA GLY A 322 12.56 -12.83 -10.92
C GLY A 322 12.47 -14.24 -10.34
N GLN A 323 11.39 -14.97 -10.62
CA GLN A 323 11.16 -16.33 -10.11
C GLN A 323 11.77 -17.43 -11.00
N THR A 324 11.75 -17.27 -12.33
CA THR A 324 12.30 -18.26 -13.29
C THR A 324 13.82 -18.37 -13.27
N ASP A 325 14.45 -17.43 -12.59
CA ASP A 325 15.86 -17.12 -12.63
C ASP A 325 16.61 -17.60 -11.37
N ASN A 326 15.87 -18.13 -10.37
CA ASN A 326 16.36 -18.75 -9.13
C ASN A 326 16.46 -20.27 -9.25
#